data_AF-F8FBS2-F1
#
_entry.id   AF-F8FBS2-F1
#
_cell.length_a   1.000
_cell.length_b   1.000
_cell.length_c   1.000
_cell.angle_alpha   90.00
_cell.angle_beta   90.00
_cell.angle_gamma   90.00
#
_symmetry.space_group_name_H-M   'P 1'
#
loop_
_entity.id
_entity.type
_entity.pdbx_description
1 polymer ?
#
loop_
_entity_poly.entity_id
_entity_poly.type
_entity_poly.pdbx_seq_one_letter_code
_entity_poly.pdbx_strand_id
1 'polypeptide(L)'
;MDAMEGLIDKTIMVNRKKQEETEEVMIMIRWRSVEDWKNWEKSDTHIQGHRSGSGKTKPEHILSVTVNMYEVKGVREGQKPAV
;
A
#
# COMPACT_ATOMS: atom_id res chain seq x y z
N MET A 1 0.68 12.23 1.43
CA MET A 1 -0.22 11.13 1.07
C MET A 1 -1.23 10.87 2.18
N ASP A 2 -0.82 10.81 3.45
CA ASP A 2 -1.70 10.36 4.54
C ASP A 2 -2.91 11.31 4.81
N ALA A 3 -2.91 12.52 4.24
CA ALA A 3 -4.02 13.47 4.29
C ALA A 3 -4.80 13.60 2.96
N MET A 4 -4.57 12.71 1.99
CA MET A 4 -5.24 12.79 0.68
C MET A 4 -6.71 12.40 0.78
N GLU A 5 -7.56 13.16 0.09
CA GLU A 5 -8.98 12.84 0.03
C GLU A 5 -9.20 11.45 -0.56
N GLY A 6 -10.10 10.69 0.06
CA GLY A 6 -10.46 9.34 -0.39
C GLY A 6 -9.46 8.25 0.01
N LEU A 7 -8.34 8.56 0.68
CA LEU A 7 -7.52 7.55 1.32
C LEU A 7 -8.28 6.93 2.50
N ILE A 8 -8.42 5.60 2.51
CA ILE A 8 -9.06 4.86 3.60
C ILE A 8 -7.98 4.53 4.65
N ASP A 9 -6.93 3.82 4.23
CA ASP A 9 -5.81 3.46 5.09
C ASP A 9 -4.56 3.05 4.29
N LYS A 10 -3.46 2.91 5.03
CA LYS A 10 -2.22 2.24 4.61
C LYS A 10 -1.86 1.21 5.67
N THR A 11 -2.05 -0.06 5.34
CA THR A 11 -1.78 -1.18 6.23
C THR A 11 -0.45 -1.82 5.85
N ILE A 12 0.45 -1.97 6.83
CA ILE A 12 1.76 -2.62 6.67
C ILE A 12 1.71 -3.96 7.38
N MET A 13 1.98 -5.04 6.66
CA MET A 13 1.89 -6.41 7.14
C MET A 13 3.18 -7.15 6.84
N VAL A 14 3.74 -7.81 7.85
CA VAL A 14 4.85 -8.75 7.66
C VAL A 14 4.27 -10.16 7.58
N ASN A 15 4.63 -10.90 6.54
CA ASN A 15 4.20 -12.28 6.38
C ASN A 15 4.73 -13.13 7.56
N ARG A 16 3.86 -13.95 8.15
CA ARG A 16 4.19 -14.75 9.34
C ARG A 16 4.91 -16.06 9.03
N LYS A 17 5.10 -16.42 7.75
CA LYS A 17 5.78 -17.65 7.37
C LYS A 17 7.23 -17.62 7.85
N LYS A 18 7.52 -18.38 8.92
CA LYS A 18 8.83 -18.43 9.58
C LYS A 18 9.90 -19.24 8.84
N GLN A 19 9.54 -19.90 7.73
CA GLN A 19 10.36 -20.89 7.03
C GLN A 19 11.02 -20.34 5.76
N GLU A 20 10.76 -19.08 5.43
CA GLU A 20 11.35 -18.43 4.25
C GLU A 20 12.70 -17.82 4.63
N GLU A 21 13.69 -17.92 3.75
CA GLU A 21 14.99 -17.23 3.90
C GLU A 21 14.87 -15.70 3.75
N THR A 22 13.70 -15.23 3.30
CA THR A 22 13.42 -13.84 2.97
C THR A 22 12.12 -13.39 3.62
N GLU A 23 12.07 -12.15 4.13
CA GLU A 23 10.83 -11.56 4.63
C GLU A 23 9.97 -11.03 3.49
N GLU A 24 8.67 -11.26 3.56
CA GLU A 24 7.69 -10.61 2.70
C GLU A 24 6.96 -9.52 3.50
N VAL A 25 7.05 -8.29 3.02
CA VAL A 25 6.32 -7.13 3.57
C VAL A 25 5.28 -6.67 2.55
N MET A 26 4.01 -6.68 2.94
CA MET A 26 2.90 -6.19 2.13
C MET A 26 2.45 -4.83 2.64
N ILE A 27 2.36 -3.86 1.73
CA ILE A 27 1.76 -2.56 1.98
C ILE A 27 0.45 -2.51 1.19
N MET A 28 -0.69 -2.53 1.88
CA MET A 28 -2.00 -2.36 1.27
C MET A 28 -2.46 -0.93 1.49
N ILE A 29 -2.69 -0.21 0.38
CA ILE A 29 -3.22 1.16 0.40
C ILE A 29 -4.64 1.08 -0.15
N ARG A 30 -5.63 1.43 0.67
CA ARG A 30 -7.03 1.37 0.27
C ARG A 30 -7.54 2.77 -0.06
N TRP A 31 -8.20 2.89 -1.20
CA TRP A 31 -8.83 4.13 -1.65
C TRP A 31 -10.34 3.93 -1.79
N ARG A 32 -11.10 4.99 -1.54
CA ARG A 32 -12.55 5.04 -1.72
C ARG A 32 -12.94 4.81 -3.18
N SER A 33 -12.11 5.25 -4.12
CA SER A 33 -12.31 5.02 -5.55
C SER A 33 -10.99 5.00 -6.33
N VAL A 34 -11.04 4.50 -7.56
CA VAL A 34 -9.92 4.59 -8.51
C VAL A 34 -9.60 6.05 -8.87
N GLU A 35 -10.60 6.93 -8.87
CA GLU A 35 -10.39 8.36 -9.15
C GLU A 35 -9.60 9.05 -8.03
N ASP A 36 -9.92 8.74 -6.76
CA ASP A 36 -9.16 9.25 -5.61
C ASP A 36 -7.67 8.82 -5.70
N TRP A 37 -7.40 7.57 -6.11
CA TRP A 37 -6.03 7.09 -6.37
C TRP A 37 -5.35 7.83 -7.52
N LYS A 38 -6.03 8.03 -8.66
CA LYS A 38 -5.48 8.79 -9.80
C LYS A 38 -5.18 10.24 -9.45
N ASN A 39 -6.02 10.86 -8.62
CA ASN A 39 -5.78 12.21 -8.11
C ASN A 39 -4.52 12.24 -7.24
N TRP A 40 -4.29 11.19 -6.44
CA TRP A 40 -3.04 11.05 -5.71
C TRP A 40 -1.82 10.85 -6.61
N GLU A 41 -1.88 10.00 -7.64
CA GLU A 41 -0.77 9.83 -8.60
C GLU A 41 -0.36 11.14 -9.26
N LYS A 42 -1.32 12.03 -9.53
CA LYS A 42 -1.06 13.35 -10.14
C LYS A 42 -0.61 14.42 -9.14
N SER A 43 -0.69 14.14 -7.84
CA SER A 43 -0.40 15.14 -6.81
C SER A 43 1.09 15.44 -6.69
N ASP A 44 1.41 16.67 -6.28
CA ASP A 44 2.79 17.08 -6.00
C ASP A 44 3.48 16.17 -4.98
N THR A 45 2.73 15.65 -4.00
CA THR A 45 3.29 14.76 -2.98
C THR A 45 3.81 13.45 -3.59
N HIS A 46 3.07 12.86 -4.54
CA HIS A 46 3.51 11.64 -5.23
C HIS A 46 4.70 11.92 -6.16
N ILE A 47 4.61 13.00 -6.95
CA ILE A 47 5.67 13.41 -7.89
C ILE A 47 6.97 13.72 -7.14
N GLN A 48 6.92 14.47 -6.04
CA GLN A 48 8.09 14.76 -5.20
C GLN A 48 8.67 13.48 -4.59
N GLY A 49 7.82 12.53 -4.18
CA GLY A 49 8.23 11.21 -3.74
C GLY A 49 9.12 10.51 -4.78
N HIS A 50 8.64 10.39 -6.02
CA HIS A 50 9.40 9.80 -7.12
C HIS A 50 10.68 10.58 -7.45
N ARG A 51 10.63 11.92 -7.45
CA ARG A 51 11.82 12.76 -7.69
C ARG A 51 12.88 12.56 -6.61
N SER A 52 12.49 12.49 -5.35
CA SER A 52 13.41 12.28 -4.22
C SER A 52 13.99 10.86 -4.16
N GLY A 53 13.33 9.90 -4.80
CA GLY A 53 13.81 8.52 -4.97
C GLY A 53 14.66 8.33 -6.23
N SER A 54 14.57 9.23 -7.21
CA SER A 54 15.31 9.14 -8.46
C SER A 54 16.82 9.23 -8.19
N GLY A 55 17.58 8.31 -8.80
CA GLY A 55 19.04 8.21 -8.64
C GLY A 55 19.50 7.52 -7.35
N LYS A 56 18.62 7.17 -6.42
CA LYS A 56 18.98 6.32 -5.28
C LYS A 56 19.04 4.87 -5.74
N THR A 57 20.15 4.20 -5.42
CA THR A 57 20.23 2.74 -5.58
C THR A 57 19.20 2.08 -4.68
N LYS A 58 18.57 1.04 -5.20
CA LYS A 58 17.65 0.21 -4.43
C LYS A 58 18.42 -0.36 -3.22
N PRO A 59 17.91 -0.23 -1.98
CA PRO A 59 18.56 -0.81 -0.81
C PRO A 59 18.80 -2.32 -0.96
N GLU A 60 19.94 -2.81 -0.48
CA GLU A 60 20.36 -4.21 -0.65
C GLU A 60 19.39 -5.22 -0.01
N HIS A 61 18.73 -4.84 1.09
CA HIS A 61 17.75 -5.69 1.77
C HIS A 61 16.44 -5.86 0.98
N ILE A 62 16.21 -5.08 -0.08
CA ILE A 62 15.04 -5.26 -0.96
C ILE A 62 15.44 -6.21 -2.07
N LEU A 63 14.88 -7.41 -2.09
CA LEU A 63 15.19 -8.39 -3.14
C LEU A 63 14.35 -8.14 -4.40
N SER A 64 13.06 -7.90 -4.25
CA SER A 64 12.13 -7.59 -5.34
C SER A 64 11.02 -6.65 -4.85
N VAL A 65 10.33 -6.00 -5.80
CA VAL A 65 9.13 -5.19 -5.53
C VAL A 65 8.11 -5.52 -6.60
N THR A 66 6.87 -5.80 -6.20
CA THR A 66 5.75 -6.01 -7.12
C THR A 66 4.58 -5.15 -6.65
N VAL A 67 3.88 -4.52 -7.60
CA VAL A 67 2.71 -3.68 -7.34
C VAL A 67 1.54 -4.26 -8.12
N ASN A 68 0.44 -4.54 -7.40
CA ASN A 68 -0.80 -5.05 -7.98
C ASN A 68 -1.97 -4.14 -7.56
N MET A 69 -2.97 -4.02 -8.43
CA MET A 69 -4.19 -3.26 -8.19
C MET A 69 -5.39 -4.19 -8.16
N TYR A 70 -6.30 -3.98 -7.22
CA TYR A 70 -7.48 -4.81 -7.02
C TYR A 70 -8.73 -3.95 -6.87
N GLU A 71 -9.85 -4.41 -7.41
CA GLU A 71 -11.15 -3.83 -7.16
C GLU A 71 -11.87 -4.65 -6.07
N VAL A 72 -12.30 -3.98 -5.00
CA VAL A 72 -13.03 -4.64 -3.91
C VAL A 72 -14.48 -4.88 -4.36
N LYS A 73 -14.81 -6.13 -4.70
CA LYS A 73 -16.17 -6.53 -5.11
C LYS A 73 -17.11 -6.91 -3.95
N GLY A 74 -16.58 -7.02 -2.74
CA GLY A 74 -17.39 -7.31 -1.55
C GLY A 74 -16.55 -7.30 -0.27
N VAL A 75 -17.19 -6.93 0.83
CA VAL A 75 -16.61 -6.96 2.19
C VAL A 75 -17.60 -7.68 3.10
N ARG A 76 -17.10 -8.58 3.94
CA ARG A 76 -17.90 -9.23 4.99
C ARG A 76 -17.25 -8.93 6.32
N GLU A 77 -18.01 -8.29 7.21
CA GLU A 77 -17.54 -7.98 8.55
C GLU A 77 -17.66 -9.21 9.45
N GLY A 78 -16.75 -9.34 10.42
CA GLY A 78 -16.90 -10.34 11.48
C GLY A 78 -18.08 -10.00 12.39
N GLN A 79 -18.80 -11.01 12.88
CA GLN A 79 -19.82 -10.78 13.91
C GLN A 79 -19.15 -10.29 15.19
N LYS A 80 -19.60 -9.13 15.69
CA LYS A 80 -19.25 -8.71 17.06
C LYS A 80 -19.97 -9.64 18.05
N PRO A 81 -19.29 -10.14 19.09
CA PRO A 81 -19.99 -10.86 20.15
C PRO A 81 -21.04 -9.94 20.78
N ALA A 82 -22.23 -10.48 21.04
CA ALA A 82 -23.28 -9.76 21.76
C ALA A 82 -22.74 -9.36 23.14
N VAL A 83 -22.89 -8.08 23.48
CA VAL A 83 -22.52 -7.53 24.79
C VAL A 83 -23.46 -8.04 25.86
#